data_AF-A0A060X7Z8-F1
#
_entry.id   AF-A0A060X7Z8-F1
#
_cell.length_a   1.000
_cell.length_b   1.000
_cell.length_c   1.000
_cell.angle_alpha   90.00
_cell.angle_beta   90.00
_cell.angle_gamma   90.00
#
_symmetry.space_group_name_H-M   'P 1'
#
loop_
_entity.id
_entity.type
_entity.pdbx_description
1 polymer ?
#
loop_
_entity_poly.entity_id
_entity_poly.type
_entity_poly.pdbx_seq_one_letter_code
_entity_poly.pdbx_strand_id
1 'polypeptide(L)'
;MIPGYQDPYSGRVLTRGEIGCFLSHHSTWVQLVERGLSKVLVLEDDVRFEPRFKRRMMTIMEEVEKAQLDWDLIYVGRKRMQVRQPERSVEGVNNLVEADYSYWTLGYALSAQGARKLLAAQAFSKMLPVDEFLPVMFNKHPK
;
A
#
# COMPACT_ATOMS: atom_id res chain seq x y z
N MET A 1 -11.63 -15.25 14.40
CA MET A 1 -12.52 -14.08 14.53
C MET A 1 -12.22 -13.48 15.88
N ILE A 2 -11.89 -12.19 15.94
CA ILE A 2 -11.75 -11.47 17.20
C ILE A 2 -13.17 -11.33 17.76
N PRO A 3 -13.52 -11.96 18.90
CA PRO A 3 -14.89 -11.93 19.41
C PRO A 3 -15.37 -10.49 19.61
N GLY A 4 -16.53 -10.15 19.05
CA GLY A 4 -17.12 -8.81 19.15
C GLY A 4 -16.56 -7.76 18.18
N TYR A 5 -15.54 -8.08 17.37
CA TYR A 5 -15.03 -7.15 16.36
C TYR A 5 -15.91 -7.13 15.11
N GLN A 6 -16.29 -5.93 14.68
CA GLN A 6 -16.86 -5.65 13.37
C GLN A 6 -16.04 -4.57 12.70
N ASP A 7 -15.77 -4.73 11.41
CA ASP A 7 -15.22 -3.67 10.57
C ASP A 7 -16.10 -2.42 10.70
N PRO A 8 -15.54 -1.27 11.12
CA PRO A 8 -16.30 -0.02 11.28
C PRO A 8 -16.98 0.47 9.99
N TYR A 9 -16.57 -0.01 8.82
CA TYR A 9 -17.07 0.46 7.53
C TYR A 9 -18.07 -0.47 6.85
N SER A 10 -17.81 -1.78 6.87
CA SER A 10 -18.71 -2.79 6.29
C SER A 10 -19.61 -3.47 7.32
N GLY A 11 -19.32 -3.36 8.62
CA GLY A 11 -20.00 -4.09 9.69
C GLY A 11 -19.72 -5.60 9.71
N ARG A 12 -18.81 -6.07 8.84
CA ARG A 12 -18.48 -7.49 8.71
C ARG A 12 -17.35 -7.89 9.65
N VAL A 13 -17.31 -9.16 10.00
CA VAL A 13 -16.15 -9.73 10.70
C VAL A 13 -15.09 -10.09 9.68
N LEU A 14 -13.82 -9.79 9.98
CA LEU A 14 -12.71 -10.23 9.16
C LEU A 14 -12.62 -11.75 9.09
N THR A 15 -12.42 -12.24 7.88
CA THR A 15 -12.07 -13.63 7.60
C THR A 15 -10.66 -13.94 8.11
N ARG A 16 -10.37 -15.24 8.32
CA ARG A 16 -9.01 -15.66 8.67
C ARG A 16 -7.99 -15.35 7.58
N GLY A 17 -8.43 -15.37 6.31
CA GLY A 17 -7.61 -15.01 5.16
C GLY A 17 -7.21 -13.54 5.17
N GLU A 18 -8.17 -12.62 5.38
CA GLU A 18 -7.89 -11.18 5.49
C GLU A 18 -6.95 -10.86 6.66
N ILE A 19 -7.14 -11.52 7.82
CA ILE A 19 -6.24 -11.37 8.97
C ILE A 19 -4.82 -11.86 8.61
N GLY A 20 -4.71 -13.04 8.01
CA GLY A 20 -3.40 -13.61 7.62
C GLY A 20 -2.68 -12.76 6.58
N CYS A 21 -3.41 -12.25 5.59
CA CYS A 21 -2.91 -11.29 4.60
C CYS A 21 -2.35 -10.05 5.31
N PHE A 22 -3.16 -9.38 6.15
CA PHE A 22 -2.72 -8.19 6.88
C PHE A 22 -1.46 -8.43 7.72
N LEU A 23 -1.42 -9.53 8.48
CA LEU A 23 -0.27 -9.88 9.32
C LEU A 23 1.00 -10.12 8.50
N SER A 24 0.86 -10.64 7.28
CA SER A 24 1.99 -10.87 6.37
C SER A 24 2.57 -9.55 5.85
N HIS A 25 1.73 -8.58 5.51
CA HIS A 25 2.15 -7.21 5.18
C HIS A 25 2.80 -6.53 6.39
N HIS A 26 2.16 -6.59 7.55
CA HIS A 26 2.69 -6.02 8.79
C HIS A 26 4.07 -6.59 9.14
N SER A 27 4.25 -7.91 9.04
CA SER A 27 5.55 -8.57 9.24
C SER A 27 6.62 -8.02 8.29
N THR A 28 6.26 -7.76 7.04
CA THR A 28 7.17 -7.15 6.05
C THR A 28 7.56 -5.72 6.45
N TRP A 29 6.62 -4.93 6.97
CA TRP A 29 6.90 -3.58 7.47
C TRP A 29 7.87 -3.59 8.66
N VAL A 30 7.66 -4.52 9.60
CA VAL A 30 8.57 -4.74 10.75
C VAL A 30 9.96 -5.11 10.25
N GLN A 31 10.07 -6.10 9.37
CA GLN A 31 11.35 -6.57 8.85
C GLN A 31 12.12 -5.49 8.09
N LEU A 32 11.43 -4.62 7.35
CA LEU A 32 12.07 -3.47 6.69
C LEU A 32 12.81 -2.61 7.72
N VAL A 33 12.11 -2.23 8.80
CA VAL A 33 12.65 -1.37 9.86
C VAL A 33 13.76 -2.07 10.64
N GLU A 34 13.54 -3.30 11.09
CA GLU A 34 14.51 -4.05 11.89
C GLU A 34 15.81 -4.35 11.14
N ARG A 35 15.73 -4.58 9.83
CA ARG A 35 16.90 -4.83 8.97
C ARG A 35 17.58 -3.55 8.49
N GLY A 36 17.05 -2.37 8.83
CA GLY A 36 17.61 -1.08 8.40
C GLY A 36 17.56 -0.87 6.89
N LEU A 37 16.59 -1.46 6.19
CA LEU A 37 16.45 -1.28 4.74
C LEU A 37 15.88 0.11 4.43
N SER A 38 16.35 0.74 3.36
CA SER A 38 15.85 2.07 2.96
C SER A 38 14.47 2.00 2.30
N LYS A 39 14.22 0.94 1.53
CA LYS A 39 12.96 0.67 0.82
C LYS A 39 12.85 -0.80 0.42
N VAL A 40 11.63 -1.28 0.21
CA VAL A 40 11.33 -2.62 -0.32
C VAL A 40 10.24 -2.57 -1.38
N LEU A 41 10.15 -3.61 -2.21
CA LEU A 41 9.00 -3.89 -3.06
C LEU A 41 8.25 -5.08 -2.48
N VAL A 42 6.99 -4.89 -2.09
CA VAL A 42 6.09 -5.94 -1.60
C VAL A 42 5.17 -6.35 -2.74
N LEU A 43 5.03 -7.66 -2.95
CA LEU A 43 4.19 -8.26 -3.99
C LEU A 43 3.43 -9.44 -3.36
N GLU A 44 2.16 -9.58 -3.69
CA GLU A 44 1.39 -10.79 -3.41
C GLU A 44 1.85 -11.94 -4.32
N ASP A 45 1.54 -13.17 -3.94
CA ASP A 45 2.01 -14.39 -4.62
C ASP A 45 1.24 -14.70 -5.92
N ASP A 46 0.08 -14.09 -6.11
CA ASP A 46 -0.79 -14.27 -7.27
C ASP A 46 -0.64 -13.18 -8.35
N VAL A 47 0.35 -12.29 -8.22
CA VAL A 47 0.58 -11.23 -9.19
C VAL A 47 1.10 -11.75 -10.53
N ARG A 48 0.68 -11.07 -11.61
CA ARG A 48 1.23 -11.25 -12.96
C ARG A 48 1.94 -10.00 -13.40
N PHE A 49 3.15 -10.16 -13.93
CA PHE A 49 3.95 -9.03 -14.39
C PHE A 49 3.66 -8.71 -15.85
N GLU A 50 3.44 -7.42 -16.12
CA GLU A 50 3.47 -6.88 -17.47
C GLU A 50 4.87 -7.02 -18.11
N PRO A 51 4.96 -7.11 -19.45
CA PRO A 51 6.24 -7.11 -20.13
C PRO A 51 7.13 -5.95 -19.69
N ARG A 52 8.41 -6.26 -19.43
CA ARG A 52 9.43 -5.29 -19.00
C ARG A 52 9.10 -4.60 -17.65
N PHE A 53 8.28 -5.20 -16.79
CA PHE A 53 7.95 -4.69 -15.45
C PHE A 53 9.18 -4.18 -14.69
N LYS A 54 10.21 -5.02 -14.54
CA LYS A 54 11.45 -4.63 -13.83
C LYS A 54 12.07 -3.35 -14.39
N ARG A 55 12.19 -3.25 -15.73
CA ARG A 55 12.78 -2.07 -16.38
C ARG A 55 11.94 -0.83 -16.10
N ARG A 56 10.62 -0.92 -16.25
CA ARG A 56 9.69 0.19 -15.97
C ARG A 56 9.75 0.63 -14.51
N MET A 57 9.79 -0.32 -13.59
CA MET A 57 9.89 -0.03 -12.16
C MET A 57 11.21 0.70 -11.84
N MET A 58 12.34 0.22 -12.37
CA MET A 58 13.62 0.89 -12.18
C MET A 58 13.61 2.32 -12.73
N THR A 59 13.05 2.54 -13.93
CA THR A 59 12.91 3.89 -14.50
C THR A 59 12.10 4.82 -13.60
N ILE A 60 10.94 4.38 -13.09
CA ILE A 60 10.12 5.18 -12.18
C ILE A 60 10.91 5.49 -10.89
N MET A 61 11.61 4.51 -10.32
CA MET A 61 12.37 4.75 -9.08
C MET A 61 13.56 5.69 -9.28
N GLU A 62 14.21 5.68 -10.44
CA GLU A 62 15.25 6.65 -10.79
C GLU A 62 14.67 8.07 -10.95
N GLU A 63 13.50 8.21 -11.56
CA GLU A 63 12.82 9.50 -11.68
C GLU A 63 12.34 10.03 -10.32
N VAL A 64 11.79 9.17 -9.46
CA VAL A 64 11.43 9.50 -8.06
C VAL A 64 12.63 10.04 -7.28
N GLU A 65 13.81 9.42 -7.45
CA GLU A 65 15.03 9.86 -6.80
C GLU A 65 15.54 11.20 -7.36
N LYS A 66 15.54 11.38 -8.68
CA LYS A 66 15.92 12.64 -9.35
C LYS A 66 15.01 13.81 -8.97
N ALA A 67 13.71 13.55 -8.85
CA ALA A 67 12.73 14.53 -8.41
C ALA A 67 12.80 14.81 -6.90
N GLN A 68 13.62 14.05 -6.15
CA GLN A 68 13.73 14.11 -4.69
C GLN A 68 12.35 14.03 -4.01
N LEU A 69 11.47 13.18 -4.56
CA LEU A 69 10.11 13.07 -4.09
C LEU A 69 10.11 12.51 -2.65
N ASP A 70 9.39 13.18 -1.75
CA ASP A 70 9.08 12.66 -0.42
C ASP A 70 7.89 11.70 -0.53
N TRP A 71 8.12 10.40 -0.30
CA TRP A 71 7.10 9.36 -0.46
C TRP A 71 7.18 8.29 0.61
N ASP A 72 6.00 7.78 0.97
CA ASP A 72 5.84 6.70 1.96
C ASP A 72 5.60 5.35 1.27
N LEU A 73 4.66 5.31 0.33
CA LEU A 73 4.24 4.13 -0.39
C LEU A 73 3.91 4.47 -1.85
N ILE A 74 4.36 3.64 -2.78
CA ILE A 74 4.02 3.74 -4.21
C ILE A 74 3.33 2.44 -4.61
N TYR A 75 2.05 2.50 -4.98
CA TYR A 75 1.36 1.35 -5.54
C TYR A 75 1.97 0.93 -6.88
N VAL A 76 2.24 -0.36 -7.04
CA VAL A 76 2.68 -0.96 -8.31
C VAL A 76 1.64 -1.92 -8.90
N GLY A 77 0.68 -2.36 -8.09
CA GLY A 77 -0.49 -3.12 -8.50
C GLY A 77 -1.65 -2.78 -7.58
N ARG A 78 -2.71 -2.20 -8.15
CA ARG A 78 -3.94 -1.84 -7.46
C ARG A 78 -5.13 -1.73 -8.39
N LYS A 79 -6.33 -1.78 -7.83
CA LYS A 79 -7.58 -1.43 -8.52
C LYS A 79 -8.04 -0.05 -8.07
N ARG A 80 -7.97 0.92 -8.97
CA ARG A 80 -8.55 2.25 -8.76
C ARG A 80 -10.07 2.14 -8.73
N MET A 81 -10.71 2.66 -7.68
CA MET A 81 -12.17 2.61 -7.54
C MET A 81 -12.86 3.87 -8.04
N GLN A 82 -12.24 5.04 -7.91
CA GLN A 82 -12.79 6.29 -8.41
C GLN A 82 -12.38 6.52 -9.87
N VAL A 83 -13.13 5.97 -10.82
CA VAL A 83 -12.80 6.04 -12.25
C VAL A 83 -13.32 7.29 -12.96
N ARG A 84 -14.24 8.04 -12.34
CA ARG A 84 -14.90 9.19 -12.98
C ARG A 84 -13.99 10.41 -13.18
N GLN A 85 -13.08 10.66 -12.25
CA GLN A 85 -12.16 11.81 -12.29
C GLN A 85 -10.73 11.31 -12.35
N PRO A 86 -9.89 11.77 -13.30
CA PRO A 86 -8.50 11.34 -13.40
C PRO A 86 -7.73 11.62 -12.11
N GLU A 87 -6.81 10.73 -11.76
CA GLU A 87 -5.86 11.00 -10.68
C GLU A 87 -4.82 12.02 -11.14
N ARG A 88 -4.31 12.79 -10.17
CA ARG A 88 -3.34 13.85 -10.45
C ARG A 88 -1.97 13.25 -10.70
N SER A 89 -1.34 13.61 -11.81
CA SER A 89 0.05 13.26 -12.09
C SER A 89 0.99 13.87 -11.05
N VAL A 90 1.98 13.10 -10.62
CA VAL A 90 3.08 13.60 -9.79
C VAL A 90 4.06 14.36 -10.69
N GLU A 91 4.36 15.60 -10.32
CA GLU A 91 5.29 16.43 -11.08
C GLU A 91 6.71 15.84 -11.08
N GLY A 92 7.38 15.87 -12.23
CA GLY A 92 8.75 15.39 -12.37
C GLY A 92 8.92 13.87 -12.49
N VAL A 93 7.84 13.07 -12.39
CA VAL A 93 7.89 11.61 -12.52
C VAL A 93 6.84 11.13 -13.52
N ASN A 94 7.28 10.48 -14.60
CA ASN A 94 6.39 10.00 -15.64
C ASN A 94 5.66 8.72 -15.17
N ASN A 95 4.37 8.64 -15.51
CA ASN A 95 3.52 7.49 -15.14
C ASN A 95 3.38 7.26 -13.63
N LEU A 96 3.52 8.30 -12.83
CA LEU A 96 3.22 8.30 -11.40
C LEU A 96 2.07 9.28 -11.13
N VAL A 97 1.16 8.88 -10.25
CA VAL A 97 -0.02 9.67 -9.86
C VAL A 97 -0.20 9.64 -8.35
N GLU A 98 -0.83 10.68 -7.80
CA GLU A 98 -1.38 10.67 -6.46
C GLU A 98 -2.58 9.71 -6.44
N ALA A 99 -2.44 8.58 -5.74
CA ALA A 99 -3.48 7.57 -5.69
C ALA A 99 -4.71 8.08 -4.93
N ASP A 100 -5.90 7.81 -5.48
CA ASP A 100 -7.16 7.94 -4.75
C ASP A 100 -7.60 6.58 -4.17
N TYR A 101 -8.86 6.46 -3.76
CA TYR A 101 -9.39 5.23 -3.20
C TYR A 101 -9.11 4.02 -4.09
N SER A 102 -8.48 3.01 -3.48
CA SER A 102 -7.88 1.89 -4.16
C SER A 102 -8.17 0.60 -3.41
N TYR A 103 -8.44 -0.47 -4.16
CA TYR A 103 -8.53 -1.85 -3.67
C TYR A 103 -7.41 -2.70 -4.24
N TRP A 104 -7.37 -3.98 -3.83
CA TRP A 104 -6.48 -5.02 -4.36
C TRP A 104 -5.03 -4.61 -4.20
N THR A 105 -4.48 -4.78 -2.99
CA THR A 105 -3.09 -4.43 -2.66
C THR A 105 -2.09 -5.45 -3.24
N LEU A 106 -2.17 -5.69 -4.54
CA LEU A 106 -1.35 -6.65 -5.29
C LEU A 106 0.14 -6.39 -5.11
N GLY A 107 0.52 -5.11 -5.05
CA GLY A 107 1.89 -4.76 -4.72
C GLY A 107 2.15 -3.28 -4.57
N TYR A 108 3.17 -2.95 -3.80
CA TYR A 108 3.63 -1.58 -3.57
C TYR A 108 5.12 -1.54 -3.21
N ALA A 109 5.79 -0.45 -3.58
CA ALA A 109 7.04 -0.07 -2.96
C ALA A 109 6.75 0.64 -1.63
N LEU A 110 7.56 0.38 -0.60
CA LEU A 110 7.44 0.98 0.72
C LEU A 110 8.79 1.55 1.14
N SER A 111 8.81 2.82 1.56
CA SER A 111 9.99 3.46 2.12
C SER A 111 10.11 3.19 3.62
N ALA A 112 11.30 3.37 4.18
CA ALA A 112 11.52 3.18 5.62
C ALA A 112 10.67 4.14 6.47
N GLN A 113 10.44 5.37 6.01
CA GLN A 113 9.54 6.31 6.69
C GLN A 113 8.08 5.86 6.60
N GLY A 114 7.65 5.36 5.44
CA GLY A 114 6.31 4.80 5.26
C GLY A 114 6.06 3.64 6.20
N ALA A 115 7.01 2.68 6.28
CA ALA A 115 6.90 1.55 7.19
C ALA A 115 6.76 1.99 8.66
N ARG A 116 7.56 2.98 9.11
CA ARG A 116 7.44 3.53 10.47
C ARG A 116 6.07 4.16 10.72
N LYS A 117 5.53 4.92 9.77
CA LYS A 117 4.18 5.52 9.86
C LYS A 117 3.09 4.45 9.96
N LEU A 118 3.16 3.39 9.14
CA LEU A 118 2.21 2.29 9.16
C LEU A 118 2.25 1.51 10.49
N LEU A 119 3.44 1.24 11.02
CA LEU A 119 3.60 0.56 12.32
C LEU A 119 3.10 1.41 13.49
N ALA A 120 3.27 2.74 13.42
CA ALA A 120 2.79 3.67 14.44
C ALA A 120 1.26 3.76 14.52
N ALA A 121 0.53 3.33 13.48
CA ALA A 121 -0.92 3.41 13.40
C ALA A 121 -1.66 2.44 14.34
N GLN A 122 -0.97 1.53 15.03
CA GLN A 122 -1.55 0.56 15.97
C GLN A 122 -2.74 -0.23 15.39
N ALA A 123 -2.56 -0.71 14.15
CA ALA A 123 -3.63 -1.31 13.35
C ALA A 123 -4.35 -2.49 14.01
N PHE A 124 -3.73 -3.17 14.97
CA PHE A 124 -4.34 -4.32 15.66
C PHE A 124 -5.49 -3.95 16.60
N SER A 125 -5.59 -2.68 17.00
CA SER A 125 -6.73 -2.20 17.80
C SER A 125 -8.02 -2.08 16.98
N LYS A 126 -7.92 -1.83 15.67
CA LYS A 126 -9.02 -1.64 14.72
C LYS A 126 -8.62 -2.18 13.34
N MET A 127 -8.39 -3.49 13.25
CA MET A 127 -7.81 -4.10 12.05
C MET A 127 -8.80 -4.08 10.89
N LEU A 128 -8.39 -3.53 9.75
CA LEU A 128 -9.13 -3.61 8.49
C LEU A 128 -8.45 -4.60 7.55
N PRO A 129 -9.11 -5.07 6.48
CA PRO A 129 -8.38 -5.64 5.35
C PRO A 129 -7.27 -4.68 4.91
N VAL A 130 -6.10 -5.18 4.50
CA VAL A 130 -4.95 -4.31 4.22
C VAL A 130 -5.23 -3.30 3.11
N ASP A 131 -6.05 -3.69 2.13
CA ASP A 131 -6.48 -2.84 1.02
C ASP A 131 -7.50 -1.78 1.40
N GLU A 132 -8.15 -1.89 2.56
CA GLU A 132 -8.94 -0.80 3.16
C GLU A 132 -8.11 0.05 4.12
N PHE A 133 -7.23 -0.60 4.89
CA PHE A 133 -6.35 0.06 5.83
C PHE A 133 -5.44 1.08 5.15
N LEU A 134 -4.79 0.71 4.04
CA LEU A 134 -3.86 1.62 3.37
C LEU A 134 -4.56 2.92 2.91
N PRO A 135 -5.70 2.90 2.20
CA PRO A 135 -6.47 4.11 1.88
C PRO A 135 -6.85 4.99 3.07
N VAL A 136 -7.17 4.40 4.23
CA VAL A 136 -7.42 5.18 5.46
C VAL A 136 -6.17 5.96 5.86
N MET A 137 -4.98 5.35 5.76
CA MET A 137 -3.72 5.98 6.17
C MET A 137 -3.34 7.22 5.36
N PHE A 138 -3.89 7.40 4.16
CA PHE A 138 -3.70 8.61 3.34
C PHE A 138 -5.01 9.37 3.07
N ASN A 139 -6.03 9.19 3.92
CA ASN A 139 -7.31 9.91 3.89
C ASN A 139 -8.06 9.84 2.55
N LYS A 140 -8.00 8.68 1.88
CA LYS A 140 -8.72 8.42 0.62
C LYS A 140 -9.76 7.31 0.74
N HIS A 141 -10.03 6.82 1.96
CA HIS A 141 -11.16 5.94 2.19
C HIS A 141 -12.49 6.73 2.06
N PRO A 142 -13.54 6.20 1.41
CA PRO A 142 -14.78 6.94 1.12
C PRO A 142 -15.70 7.16 2.33
N LYS A 143 -15.33 6.61 3.49
CA LYS A 143 -16.06 6.71 4.76
C LYS A 143 -15.12 6.98 5.91
#